data_AF-A0A953Y8T5-F1
#
_entry.id   AF-A0A953Y8T5-F1
#
_cell.length_a   1.000
_cell.length_b   1.000
_cell.length_c   1.000
_cell.angle_alpha   90.00
_cell.angle_beta   90.00
_cell.angle_gamma   90.00
#
_symmetry.space_group_name_H-M   'P 1'
#
loop_
_entity.id
_entity.type
_entity.pdbx_description
1 polymer ?
#
loop_
_entity_poly.entity_id
_entity_poly.type
_entity_poly.pdbx_seq_one_letter_code
_entity_poly.pdbx_strand_id
1 'polypeptide(L)'
;MKRSSIVGLLTLVGVLCAWGPSQAEDAYSFYMRKDLARELATDPDKLIDKTVTFTDELAFLWPEADPRPSELDGQRVRLFHTVHFRCVVPEDAMGEHLGSIAKDAQEGLEAARAKLEDINRRLATKGVSLSEAQTERTQVMDEVRKIWHNAPLVTVFGRVTRAHLWGPPHEKAAPGAETETITIVVERIEKPRERWYQFGLDAR
;
A
#
# COMPACT_ATOMS: atom_id res chain seq x y z
N MET A 1 -1.41 49.19 -64.16
CA MET A 1 -1.84 50.44 -63.49
C MET A 1 -2.69 50.06 -62.29
N LYS A 2 -2.37 50.65 -61.14
CA LYS A 2 -2.96 50.39 -59.83
C LYS A 2 -4.44 50.79 -59.79
N ARG A 3 -5.26 50.06 -59.03
CA ARG A 3 -6.26 50.63 -58.13
C ARG A 3 -6.60 49.65 -57.01
N SER A 4 -6.50 50.20 -55.81
CA SER A 4 -6.66 49.59 -54.49
C SER A 4 -8.10 49.21 -54.20
N SER A 5 -8.29 48.24 -53.31
CA SER A 5 -9.42 48.20 -52.38
C SER A 5 -9.01 47.47 -51.10
N ILE A 6 -9.21 48.15 -49.99
CA ILE A 6 -8.99 47.74 -48.61
C ILE A 6 -10.32 47.19 -48.08
N VAL A 7 -10.33 45.98 -47.55
CA VAL A 7 -11.27 45.43 -46.55
C VAL A 7 -10.46 44.34 -45.84
N GLY A 8 -10.17 44.32 -44.54
CA GLY A 8 -11.02 44.64 -43.40
C GLY A 8 -11.46 43.33 -42.73
N LEU A 9 -11.18 43.21 -41.43
CA LEU A 9 -11.83 42.34 -40.42
C LEU A 9 -11.26 40.95 -40.02
N LEU A 10 -11.01 40.91 -38.70
CA LEU A 10 -11.34 39.90 -37.69
C LEU A 10 -10.39 38.74 -37.40
N THR A 11 -9.56 39.02 -36.39
CA THR A 11 -9.27 38.18 -35.22
C THR A 11 -10.41 37.22 -34.87
N LEU A 12 -10.09 35.92 -34.82
CA LEU A 12 -10.82 34.96 -33.98
C LEU A 12 -9.77 34.23 -33.13
N VAL A 13 -9.56 34.74 -31.91
CA VAL A 13 -8.89 34.00 -30.84
C VAL A 13 -9.85 32.89 -30.45
N GLY A 14 -9.64 31.71 -31.04
CA GLY A 14 -10.29 30.48 -30.58
C GLY A 14 -9.72 30.12 -29.22
N VAL A 15 -10.35 30.64 -28.15
CA VAL A 15 -10.28 30.03 -26.83
C VAL A 15 -10.98 28.68 -26.96
N LEU A 16 -10.22 27.65 -27.32
CA LEU A 16 -10.62 26.28 -27.07
C LEU A 16 -10.71 26.16 -25.56
N CYS A 17 -11.95 26.25 -25.05
CA CYS A 17 -12.29 25.78 -23.73
C CYS A 17 -11.77 24.36 -23.61
N ALA A 18 -10.62 24.20 -22.96
CA ALA A 18 -10.14 22.92 -22.49
C ALA A 18 -11.17 22.44 -21.47
N TRP A 19 -12.12 21.64 -21.94
CA TRP A 19 -12.92 20.78 -21.11
C TRP A 19 -11.97 19.70 -20.59
N GLY A 20 -11.18 20.05 -19.58
CA GLY A 20 -10.58 19.04 -18.73
C GLY A 20 -11.72 18.20 -18.16
N PRO A 21 -11.63 16.87 -18.13
CA PRO A 21 -12.59 16.06 -17.42
C PRO A 21 -12.62 16.57 -15.98
N SER A 22 -13.75 17.14 -15.56
CA SER A 22 -14.04 17.28 -14.15
C SER A 22 -13.99 15.86 -13.60
N GLN A 23 -12.93 15.51 -12.87
CA GLN A 23 -12.92 14.29 -12.09
C GLN A 23 -14.16 14.37 -11.21
N ALA A 24 -15.18 13.57 -11.54
CA ALA A 24 -16.18 13.23 -10.55
C ALA A 24 -15.37 12.62 -9.41
N GLU A 25 -15.31 13.31 -8.27
CA GLU A 25 -14.80 12.69 -7.06
C GLU A 25 -15.72 11.49 -6.83
N ASP A 26 -15.27 10.29 -7.23
CA ASP A 26 -15.99 9.06 -6.97
C ASP A 26 -16.22 9.02 -5.45
N ALA A 27 -17.47 9.12 -5.04
CA ALA A 27 -17.82 9.13 -3.63
C ALA A 27 -17.41 7.78 -3.02
N TYR A 28 -16.39 7.78 -2.17
CA TYR A 28 -15.96 6.55 -1.50
C TYR A 28 -17.09 6.01 -0.64
N SER A 29 -17.39 4.73 -0.82
CA SER A 29 -18.30 4.02 0.08
C SER A 29 -17.57 3.68 1.37
N PHE A 30 -18.08 4.18 2.50
CA PHE A 30 -17.48 3.93 3.81
C PHE A 30 -17.89 2.56 4.34
N TYR A 31 -16.89 1.79 4.78
CA TYR A 31 -17.08 0.49 5.41
C TYR A 31 -16.36 0.39 6.75
N MET A 32 -17.02 -0.28 7.71
CA MET A 32 -16.31 -0.90 8.83
C MET A 32 -15.49 -2.08 8.28
N ARG A 33 -14.26 -2.25 8.78
CA ARG A 33 -13.33 -3.30 8.28
C ARG A 33 -13.95 -4.69 8.21
N LYS A 34 -14.72 -5.11 9.23
CA LYS A 34 -15.36 -6.44 9.29
C LYS A 34 -16.51 -6.56 8.32
N ASP A 35 -17.24 -5.48 8.07
CA ASP A 35 -18.35 -5.46 7.13
C ASP A 35 -17.81 -5.59 5.69
N LEU A 36 -16.77 -4.83 5.33
CA LEU A 36 -16.09 -4.96 4.04
C LEU A 36 -15.48 -6.37 3.85
N ALA A 37 -14.79 -6.90 4.87
CA ALA A 37 -14.22 -8.24 4.80
C ALA A 37 -15.29 -9.32 4.59
N ARG A 38 -16.43 -9.21 5.28
CA ARG A 38 -17.56 -10.12 5.10
C ARG A 38 -18.17 -10.01 3.71
N GLU A 39 -18.34 -8.81 3.17
CA GLU A 39 -18.88 -8.61 1.82
C GLU A 39 -17.95 -9.20 0.76
N LEU A 40 -16.65 -8.92 0.83
CA LEU A 40 -15.67 -9.50 -0.10
C LEU A 40 -15.58 -11.03 0.00
N ALA A 41 -15.81 -11.61 1.18
CA ALA A 41 -15.85 -13.06 1.35
C ALA A 41 -17.15 -13.69 0.82
N THR A 42 -18.26 -12.96 0.83
CA THR A 42 -19.58 -13.49 0.47
C THR A 42 -19.88 -13.30 -1.02
N ASP A 43 -19.60 -12.12 -1.55
CA ASP A 43 -19.95 -11.73 -2.91
C ASP A 43 -18.98 -10.63 -3.41
N PRO A 44 -17.75 -11.01 -3.78
CA PRO A 44 -16.72 -10.05 -4.15
C PRO A 44 -17.06 -9.26 -5.41
N ASP A 45 -17.80 -9.85 -6.35
CA ASP A 45 -18.16 -9.22 -7.63
C ASP A 45 -18.99 -7.95 -7.46
N LYS A 46 -19.73 -7.81 -6.35
CA LYS A 46 -20.45 -6.57 -6.01
C LYS A 46 -19.53 -5.39 -5.73
N LEU A 47 -18.33 -5.68 -5.25
CA LEU A 47 -17.38 -4.68 -4.77
C LEU A 47 -16.24 -4.44 -5.75
N ILE A 48 -15.97 -5.35 -6.69
CA ILE A 48 -14.98 -5.12 -7.75
C ILE A 48 -15.28 -3.80 -8.47
N ASP A 49 -14.23 -3.04 -8.73
CA ASP A 49 -14.20 -1.71 -9.33
C ASP A 49 -14.88 -0.60 -8.50
N LYS A 50 -15.35 -0.89 -7.28
CA LYS A 50 -15.89 0.12 -6.37
C LYS A 50 -14.79 0.80 -5.57
N THR A 51 -14.98 2.10 -5.35
CA THR A 51 -14.19 2.90 -4.43
C THR A 51 -14.67 2.69 -3.00
N VAL A 52 -13.75 2.29 -2.14
CA VAL A 52 -14.00 1.98 -0.73
C VAL A 52 -13.11 2.84 0.16
N THR A 53 -13.63 3.17 1.34
CA THR A 53 -12.84 3.72 2.43
C THR A 53 -13.08 2.94 3.72
N PHE A 54 -11.99 2.58 4.39
CA PHE A 54 -12.02 1.83 5.63
C PHE A 54 -10.80 2.17 6.49
N THR A 55 -10.91 1.93 7.80
CA THR A 55 -9.80 2.01 8.75
C THR A 55 -9.50 0.62 9.28
N ASP A 56 -8.24 0.21 9.27
CA ASP A 56 -7.80 -1.08 9.79
C ASP A 56 -6.39 -0.99 10.39
N GLU A 57 -6.00 -2.05 11.09
CA GLU A 57 -4.65 -2.26 11.63
C GLU A 57 -3.69 -2.68 10.51
N LEU A 58 -2.59 -1.94 10.33
CA LEU A 58 -1.49 -2.35 9.48
C LEU A 58 -0.82 -3.59 10.09
N ALA A 59 -0.85 -4.72 9.38
CA ALA A 59 -0.28 -5.97 9.84
C ALA A 59 1.15 -6.17 9.33
N PHE A 60 1.41 -5.77 8.09
CA PHE A 60 2.71 -5.98 7.46
C PHE A 60 2.93 -5.01 6.30
N LEU A 61 4.11 -4.39 6.23
CA LEU A 61 4.56 -3.69 5.03
C LEU A 61 5.63 -4.56 4.39
N TRP A 62 5.41 -4.95 3.13
CA TRP A 62 6.39 -5.76 2.43
C TRP A 62 7.64 -4.90 2.17
N PRO A 63 8.85 -5.46 2.36
CA PRO A 63 10.07 -4.79 1.92
C PRO A 63 9.96 -4.46 0.43
N GLU A 64 10.77 -3.52 -0.06
CA GLU A 64 10.82 -3.23 -1.50
C GLU A 64 10.91 -4.54 -2.26
N ALA A 65 9.81 -4.96 -2.89
CA ALA A 65 9.90 -6.05 -3.83
C ALA A 65 10.76 -5.52 -4.97
N ASP A 66 11.73 -6.31 -5.46
CA ASP A 66 12.28 -6.08 -6.78
C ASP A 66 11.14 -5.66 -7.70
N PRO A 67 11.28 -4.57 -8.49
CA PRO A 67 10.19 -3.96 -9.23
C PRO A 67 9.46 -5.05 -9.99
N ARG A 68 8.35 -5.52 -9.42
CA ARG A 68 7.48 -6.47 -10.09
C ARG A 68 6.84 -5.59 -11.15
N PRO A 69 7.05 -5.86 -12.44
CA PRO A 69 6.46 -5.06 -13.50
C PRO A 69 4.95 -5.02 -13.22
N SER A 70 4.50 -3.94 -12.60
CA SER A 70 3.22 -3.92 -11.94
C SER A 70 2.19 -3.62 -13.01
N GLU A 71 1.09 -4.37 -12.97
CA GLU A 71 -0.08 -4.21 -13.83
C GLU A 71 -0.73 -2.81 -13.69
N LEU A 72 -0.20 -1.96 -12.81
CA LEU A 72 -0.55 -0.54 -12.64
C LEU A 72 0.35 0.34 -13.51
N ASP A 73 0.31 0.12 -14.82
CA ASP A 73 0.99 0.95 -15.84
C ASP A 73 2.50 1.15 -15.63
N GLY A 74 3.18 0.18 -15.01
CA GLY A 74 4.63 0.23 -14.77
C GLY A 74 5.05 1.15 -13.62
N GLN A 75 4.11 1.59 -12.78
CA GLN A 75 4.43 2.39 -11.59
C GLN A 75 5.15 1.55 -10.52
N ARG A 76 6.03 2.22 -9.76
CA ARG A 76 6.59 1.66 -8.53
C ARG A 76 5.53 1.64 -7.46
N VAL A 77 5.40 0.49 -6.80
CA VAL A 77 4.34 0.25 -5.82
C VAL A 77 4.89 -0.35 -4.55
N ARG A 78 4.24 -0.07 -3.43
CA ARG A 78 4.42 -0.77 -2.16
C ARG A 78 3.25 -1.72 -1.92
N LEU A 79 3.58 -2.93 -1.52
CA LEU A 79 2.59 -3.91 -1.06
C LEU A 79 2.53 -3.84 0.47
N PHE A 80 1.33 -3.88 1.01
CA PHE A 80 1.14 -4.00 2.45
C PHE A 80 -0.14 -4.79 2.75
N HIS A 81 -0.19 -5.36 3.93
CA HIS A 81 -1.37 -6.03 4.46
C HIS A 81 -1.87 -5.24 5.65
N THR A 82 -3.18 -5.02 5.67
CA THR A 82 -3.88 -4.81 6.93
C THR A 82 -4.26 -6.16 7.53
N VAL A 83 -4.89 -6.18 8.70
CA VAL A 83 -5.38 -7.43 9.31
C VAL A 83 -6.35 -8.16 8.36
N HIS A 84 -7.16 -7.44 7.59
CA HIS A 84 -8.18 -8.05 6.73
C HIS A 84 -7.88 -7.98 5.23
N PHE A 85 -7.05 -7.03 4.79
CA PHE A 85 -6.96 -6.70 3.37
C PHE A 85 -5.53 -6.73 2.85
N ARG A 86 -5.41 -7.13 1.60
CA ARG A 86 -4.20 -6.95 0.81
C ARG A 86 -4.31 -5.65 0.03
N CYS A 87 -3.29 -4.81 0.17
CA CYS A 87 -3.27 -3.48 -0.39
C CYS A 87 -2.01 -3.28 -1.24
N VAL A 88 -2.16 -2.50 -2.29
CA VAL A 88 -1.07 -1.98 -3.09
C VAL A 88 -1.21 -0.47 -3.18
N VAL A 89 -0.13 0.28 -2.96
CA VAL A 89 -0.14 1.73 -3.05
C VAL A 89 1.00 2.18 -3.97
N PRO A 90 0.73 3.02 -4.99
CA PRO A 90 1.76 3.74 -5.71
C PRO A 90 2.67 4.50 -4.74
N GLU A 91 3.99 4.51 -4.97
CA GLU A 91 4.94 5.14 -4.03
C GLU A 91 4.65 6.64 -3.82
N ASP A 92 4.14 7.34 -4.83
CA ASP A 92 3.71 8.74 -4.76
C ASP A 92 2.40 8.95 -3.99
N ALA A 93 1.59 7.90 -3.80
CA ALA A 93 0.32 7.91 -3.08
C ALA A 93 0.40 7.42 -1.62
N MET A 94 1.59 7.02 -1.14
CA MET A 94 1.78 6.53 0.23
C MET A 94 1.39 7.57 1.29
N GLY A 95 1.58 8.85 0.99
CA GLY A 95 1.39 9.95 1.95
C GLY A 95 2.39 9.92 3.11
N GLU A 96 2.34 10.97 3.95
CA GLU A 96 3.26 11.13 5.07
C GLU A 96 3.11 10.04 6.14
N HIS A 97 1.87 9.60 6.40
CA HIS A 97 1.56 8.65 7.49
C HIS A 97 2.09 7.24 7.23
N LEU A 98 1.83 6.65 6.05
CA LEU A 98 2.43 5.36 5.72
C LEU A 98 3.94 5.51 5.51
N GLY A 99 4.39 6.63 4.95
CA GLY A 99 5.81 6.95 4.78
C GLY A 99 6.58 6.94 6.11
N SER A 100 6.04 7.56 7.17
CA SER A 100 6.68 7.55 8.49
C SER A 100 6.72 6.15 9.10
N ILE A 101 5.64 5.38 9.00
CA ILE A 101 5.61 3.98 9.48
C ILE A 101 6.64 3.13 8.73
N ALA A 102 6.73 3.29 7.41
CA ALA A 102 7.69 2.56 6.58
C ALA A 102 9.13 2.89 6.96
N LYS A 103 9.42 4.17 7.18
CA LYS A 103 10.74 4.64 7.62
C LYS A 103 11.12 4.07 8.99
N ASP A 104 10.23 4.20 9.98
CA ASP A 104 10.46 3.67 11.33
C ASP A 104 10.70 2.15 11.31
N ALA A 105 9.93 1.43 10.49
CA ALA A 105 10.10 -0.01 10.31
C ALA A 105 11.44 -0.35 9.65
N GLN A 106 11.84 0.40 8.63
CA GLN A 106 13.13 0.21 7.96
C GLN A 106 14.31 0.46 8.92
N GLU A 107 14.29 1.56 9.67
CA GLU A 107 15.33 1.88 10.65
C GLU A 107 15.45 0.78 11.72
N GLY A 108 14.31 0.29 12.22
CA GLY A 108 14.28 -0.83 13.17
C GLY A 108 14.84 -2.13 12.59
N LEU A 109 14.54 -2.45 11.33
CA LEU A 109 15.05 -3.64 10.65
C LEU A 109 16.56 -3.54 10.38
N GLU A 110 17.05 -2.37 9.97
CA GLU A 110 18.47 -2.12 9.77
C GLU A 110 19.25 -2.25 11.07
N ALA A 111 18.73 -1.71 12.17
CA ALA A 111 19.32 -1.86 13.50
C ALA A 111 19.36 -3.33 13.95
N ALA A 112 18.27 -4.09 13.74
CA ALA A 112 18.23 -5.52 14.05
C ALA A 112 19.24 -6.32 13.21
N ARG A 113 19.36 -6.01 11.91
CA ARG A 113 20.35 -6.63 11.02
C ARG A 113 21.77 -6.39 11.51
N ALA A 114 22.11 -5.15 11.87
CA ALA A 114 23.43 -4.81 12.39
C ALA A 114 23.77 -5.60 13.67
N LYS A 115 22.80 -5.77 14.58
CA LYS A 115 22.96 -6.62 15.78
C LYS A 115 23.23 -8.08 15.42
N LEU A 116 22.49 -8.65 14.47
CA LEU A 116 22.71 -10.03 14.02
C LEU A 116 24.08 -10.22 13.39
N GLU A 117 24.54 -9.27 12.58
CA GLU A 117 25.86 -9.28 11.96
C GLU A 117 26.98 -9.21 13.02
N ASP A 118 26.83 -8.39 14.06
CA ASP A 118 27.76 -8.35 15.20
C ASP A 118 27.81 -9.68 15.97
N ILE A 119 26.65 -10.27 16.30
CA ILE A 119 26.58 -11.57 16.99
C ILE A 119 27.30 -12.65 16.16
N ASN A 120 27.06 -12.68 14.85
CA ASN A 120 27.70 -13.64 13.95
C ASN A 120 29.22 -13.45 13.91
N ARG A 121 29.69 -12.19 13.87
CA ARG A 121 31.12 -11.86 13.92
C ARG A 121 31.75 -12.32 15.24
N ARG A 122 31.14 -12.01 16.39
CA ARG A 122 31.63 -12.43 17.71
C ARG A 122 31.66 -13.94 17.85
N LEU A 123 30.66 -14.65 17.33
CA LEU A 123 30.64 -16.11 17.32
C LEU A 123 31.78 -16.69 16.48
N ALA A 124 32.05 -16.11 15.30
CA ALA A 124 33.13 -16.53 14.42
C ALA A 124 34.52 -16.33 15.04
N THR A 125 34.71 -15.25 15.79
CA THR A 125 35.98 -14.97 16.51
C THR A 125 36.06 -15.66 17.88
N LYS A 126 35.10 -16.54 18.22
CA LYS A 126 34.98 -17.20 19.54
C LYS A 126 34.89 -16.23 20.73
N GLY A 127 34.39 -15.01 20.48
CA GLY A 127 34.15 -14.00 21.51
C GLY A 127 32.88 -14.23 22.34
N VAL A 128 32.03 -15.17 21.92
CA VAL A 128 30.83 -15.63 22.65
C VAL A 128 30.61 -17.13 22.44
N SER A 129 29.88 -17.76 23.36
CA SER A 129 29.43 -19.14 23.20
C SER A 129 28.25 -19.26 22.22
N LEU A 130 28.02 -20.45 21.66
CA LEU A 130 26.86 -20.70 20.78
C LEU A 130 25.52 -20.47 21.49
N SER A 131 25.42 -20.87 22.77
CA SER A 131 24.20 -20.73 23.58
C SER A 131 23.87 -19.25 23.85
N GLU A 132 24.89 -18.47 24.17
CA GLU A 132 24.77 -17.02 24.37
C GLU A 132 24.35 -16.33 23.07
N ALA A 133 25.01 -16.64 21.94
CA ALA A 133 24.64 -16.12 20.63
C ALA A 133 23.19 -16.46 20.23
N GLN A 134 22.70 -17.66 20.57
CA GLN A 134 21.30 -18.04 20.33
C GLN A 134 20.32 -17.24 21.18
N THR A 135 20.67 -16.98 22.44
CA THR A 135 19.85 -16.16 23.35
C THR A 135 19.75 -14.73 22.83
N GLU A 136 20.88 -14.13 22.45
CA GLU A 136 20.91 -12.77 21.88
C GLU A 136 20.13 -12.69 20.56
N ARG A 137 20.28 -13.68 19.65
CA ARG A 137 19.50 -13.72 18.41
C ARG A 137 18.00 -13.77 18.68
N THR A 138 17.58 -14.53 19.69
CA THR A 138 16.16 -14.60 20.08
C THR A 138 15.64 -13.24 20.52
N GLN A 139 16.43 -12.50 21.32
CA GLN A 139 16.08 -11.14 21.73
C GLN A 139 15.96 -10.19 20.53
N VAL A 140 16.87 -10.27 19.56
CA VAL A 140 16.77 -9.47 18.32
C VAL A 140 15.51 -9.82 17.53
N MET A 141 15.13 -11.09 17.45
CA MET A 141 13.88 -11.50 16.78
C MET A 141 12.64 -10.96 17.51
N ASP A 142 12.66 -10.88 18.84
CA ASP A 142 11.59 -10.25 19.62
C ASP A 142 11.51 -8.74 19.36
N GLU A 143 12.65 -8.05 19.21
CA GLU A 143 12.67 -6.64 18.80
C GLU A 143 12.07 -6.44 17.40
N VAL A 144 12.45 -7.29 16.43
CA VAL A 144 11.87 -7.27 15.07
C VAL A 144 10.35 -7.48 15.12
N ARG A 145 9.88 -8.40 15.97
CA ARG A 145 8.45 -8.63 16.16
C ARG A 145 7.74 -7.38 16.70
N LYS A 146 8.37 -6.62 17.61
CA LYS A 146 7.79 -5.40 18.19
C LYS A 146 7.59 -4.27 17.19
N ILE A 147 8.43 -4.17 16.15
CA ILE A 147 8.26 -3.19 15.06
C ILE A 147 6.87 -3.31 14.45
N TRP A 148 6.39 -4.53 14.24
CA TRP A 148 5.10 -4.82 13.61
C TRP A 148 3.96 -5.01 14.62
N HIS A 149 4.27 -5.26 15.90
CA HIS A 149 3.26 -5.51 16.95
C HIS A 149 2.44 -4.26 17.32
N ASN A 150 2.97 -3.05 17.10
CA ASN A 150 2.22 -1.83 17.39
C ASN A 150 1.03 -1.60 16.43
N ALA A 151 0.84 -2.49 15.44
CA ALA A 151 -0.30 -2.55 14.52
C ALA A 151 -0.85 -1.17 14.14
N PRO A 152 -0.03 -0.29 13.54
CA PRO A 152 -0.43 1.10 13.30
C PRO A 152 -1.74 1.18 12.54
N LEU A 153 -2.68 2.00 13.02
CA LEU A 153 -3.94 2.18 12.31
C LEU A 153 -3.72 3.01 11.04
N VAL A 154 -4.35 2.60 9.95
CA VAL A 154 -4.33 3.30 8.65
C VAL A 154 -5.77 3.44 8.12
N THR A 155 -6.11 4.61 7.60
CA THR A 155 -7.34 4.79 6.81
C THR A 155 -6.97 4.72 5.35
N VAL A 156 -7.55 3.75 4.65
CA VAL A 156 -7.27 3.46 3.25
C VAL A 156 -8.41 3.99 2.40
N PHE A 157 -8.06 4.68 1.33
CA PHE A 157 -8.96 5.07 0.25
C PHE A 157 -8.47 4.40 -1.02
N GLY A 158 -9.31 3.60 -1.66
CA GLY A 158 -8.87 2.87 -2.83
C GLY A 158 -9.99 2.14 -3.54
N ARG A 159 -9.61 1.42 -4.59
CA ARG A 159 -10.51 0.64 -5.43
C ARG A 159 -10.28 -0.84 -5.21
N VAL A 160 -11.36 -1.59 -5.07
CA VAL A 160 -11.28 -3.06 -5.02
C VAL A 160 -11.04 -3.56 -6.44
N THR A 161 -10.03 -4.40 -6.64
CA THR A 161 -9.70 -4.97 -7.94
C THR A 161 -9.35 -6.45 -7.79
N ARG A 162 -9.41 -7.19 -8.90
CA ARG A 162 -8.68 -8.45 -9.05
C ARG A 162 -7.35 -8.13 -9.73
N ALA A 163 -6.25 -8.37 -9.03
CA ALA A 163 -4.91 -8.12 -9.57
C ALA A 163 -3.95 -9.25 -9.21
N HIS A 164 -3.01 -9.54 -10.10
CA HIS A 164 -2.02 -10.62 -9.94
C HIS A 164 -0.69 -10.08 -9.40
N LEU A 165 -0.74 -9.34 -8.30
CA LEU A 165 0.41 -8.59 -7.81
C LEU A 165 1.40 -9.43 -6.99
N TRP A 166 1.01 -10.65 -6.59
CA TRP A 166 1.81 -11.51 -5.71
C TRP A 166 2.73 -12.50 -6.44
N GLY A 167 2.79 -12.45 -7.77
CA GLY A 167 3.64 -13.31 -8.60
C GLY A 167 2.90 -14.53 -9.16
N PRO A 168 3.53 -15.30 -10.08
CA PRO A 168 2.91 -16.49 -10.61
C PRO A 168 2.63 -17.49 -9.49
N PRO A 169 1.52 -18.25 -9.58
CA PRO A 169 1.25 -19.34 -8.65
C PRO A 169 2.45 -20.30 -8.63
N HIS A 170 2.81 -20.84 -7.46
CA HIS A 170 3.89 -21.83 -7.34
C HIS A 170 3.71 -22.94 -8.40
N GLU A 171 4.80 -23.47 -8.96
CA GLU A 171 4.77 -24.53 -10.01
C GLU A 171 4.01 -25.81 -9.60
N LYS A 172 3.66 -25.95 -8.32
CA LYS A 172 2.82 -27.03 -7.78
C LYS A 172 1.32 -26.69 -7.74
N ALA A 173 0.94 -25.48 -8.12
CA ALA A 173 -0.45 -25.09 -8.26
C ALA A 173 -1.03 -25.78 -9.50
N ALA A 174 -2.27 -26.23 -9.40
CA ALA A 174 -2.93 -26.94 -10.48
C ALA A 174 -2.92 -26.10 -11.79
N PRO A 175 -2.84 -26.74 -12.98
CA PRO A 175 -2.97 -26.03 -14.25
C PRO A 175 -4.27 -25.22 -14.28
N GLY A 176 -4.18 -23.90 -14.49
CA GLY A 176 -5.32 -22.98 -14.45
C GLY A 176 -5.53 -22.22 -13.13
N ALA A 177 -4.66 -22.40 -12.13
CA ALA A 177 -4.68 -21.62 -10.90
C ALA A 177 -4.04 -20.23 -11.10
N GLU A 178 -4.54 -19.42 -12.03
CA GLU A 178 -4.28 -17.98 -12.00
C GLU A 178 -4.90 -17.45 -10.69
N THR A 179 -4.07 -17.15 -9.69
CA THR A 179 -4.53 -16.74 -8.36
C THR A 179 -4.94 -15.28 -8.41
N GLU A 180 -6.03 -14.99 -9.12
CA GLU A 180 -6.73 -13.70 -8.99
C GLU A 180 -6.95 -13.47 -7.50
N THR A 181 -6.36 -12.39 -6.98
CA THR A 181 -6.49 -12.05 -5.57
C THR A 181 -7.19 -10.70 -5.48
N ILE A 182 -8.18 -10.63 -4.61
CA ILE A 182 -8.85 -9.36 -4.31
C ILE A 182 -7.85 -8.44 -3.63
N THR A 183 -7.66 -7.28 -4.23
CA THR A 183 -6.70 -6.28 -3.80
C THR A 183 -7.38 -4.94 -3.67
N ILE A 184 -6.98 -4.16 -2.67
CA ILE A 184 -7.29 -2.73 -2.65
C ILE A 184 -6.14 -1.99 -3.33
N VAL A 185 -6.37 -1.46 -4.53
CA VAL A 185 -5.48 -0.50 -5.17
C VAL A 185 -5.72 0.85 -4.52
N VAL A 186 -4.75 1.28 -3.74
CA VAL A 186 -4.84 2.42 -2.85
C VAL A 186 -4.53 3.69 -3.61
N GLU A 187 -5.44 4.64 -3.54
CA GLU A 187 -5.31 5.96 -4.13
C GLU A 187 -4.74 6.96 -3.12
N ARG A 188 -5.03 6.75 -1.83
CA ARG A 188 -4.43 7.54 -0.74
C ARG A 188 -4.51 6.80 0.59
N ILE A 189 -3.56 7.10 1.49
CA ILE A 189 -3.57 6.65 2.88
C ILE A 189 -3.50 7.85 3.82
N GLU A 190 -4.34 7.81 4.86
CA GLU A 190 -4.38 8.85 5.88
C GLU A 190 -4.23 8.29 7.29
N LYS A 191 -3.78 9.16 8.19
CA LYS A 191 -3.87 8.89 9.62
C LYS A 191 -5.34 8.80 10.04
N PRO A 192 -5.76 7.78 10.78
CA PRO A 192 -7.13 7.66 11.25
C PRO A 192 -7.55 8.80 12.17
N ARG A 193 -8.84 9.13 12.13
CA ARG A 193 -9.45 10.08 13.07
C ARG A 193 -9.29 9.57 14.51
N GLU A 194 -9.13 10.50 15.45
CA GLU A 194 -8.86 10.20 16.87
C GLU A 194 -9.87 9.23 17.50
N ARG A 195 -11.14 9.32 17.10
CA ARG A 195 -12.23 8.44 17.57
C ARG A 195 -11.89 6.94 17.44
N TRP A 196 -11.12 6.54 16.43
CA TRP A 196 -10.76 5.14 16.23
C TRP A 196 -9.83 4.61 17.32
N TYR A 197 -8.98 5.48 17.87
CA TYR A 197 -8.13 5.15 19.00
C TYR A 197 -8.90 5.13 20.32
N GLN A 198 -9.94 5.96 20.46
CA GLN A 198 -10.73 6.09 21.68
C GLN A 198 -11.79 4.99 21.83
N PHE A 199 -12.52 4.68 20.75
CA PHE A 199 -13.67 3.77 20.78
C PHE A 199 -13.37 2.40 20.15
N GLY A 200 -12.26 2.27 19.44
CA GLY A 200 -11.88 1.05 18.72
C GLY A 200 -12.45 0.99 17.30
N LEU A 201 -11.87 0.10 16.48
CA LEU A 201 -12.15 -0.02 15.04
C LEU A 201 -13.55 -0.52 14.68
N ASP A 202 -14.24 -1.14 15.64
CA ASP A 202 -15.53 -1.80 15.43
C ASP A 202 -16.67 -1.12 16.22
N ALA A 203 -16.41 0.01 16.87
CA ALA A 203 -17.44 0.76 17.60
C ALA A 203 -18.30 1.57 16.62
N ARG A 204 -19.62 1.44 16.75
CA ARG A 204 -20.63 2.22 16.02
C ARG A 204 -21.05 3.45 16.81
#